data_AF-H2XQH1-F1
#
_entry.id   AF-H2XQH1-F1
#
_cell.length_a   1.000
_cell.length_b   1.000
_cell.length_c   1.000
_cell.angle_alpha   90.00
_cell.angle_beta   90.00
_cell.angle_gamma   90.00
#
_symmetry.space_group_name_H-M   'P 1'
#
loop_
_entity.id
_entity.type
_entity.pdbx_description
1 polymer ?
#
loop_
_entity_poly.entity_id
_entity_poly.type
_entity_poly.pdbx_seq_one_letter_code
_entity_poly.pdbx_strand_id
1 'polypeptide(L)'
;MPIAWWPTKVTPASRIALMFWKIVCACEKKNVHINCVIADGYSINRKFFHLVSLRKFSLDNDDCVYTAPNPYSANRAIFLCLDPSHLIKTIRNSFYASRPGGSRYLNMLGPGHDILWEHVAKLYEMEKSMPPTSITKLTSNHIQLTPFSKMNVKLAKDVLSHKVAEAVSAYVRRWRRYC
;
A
#
# COMPACT_ATOMS: atom_id res chain seq x y z
N MET A 1 -15.34 15.31 -12.64
CA MET A 1 -15.46 16.76 -12.43
C MET A 1 -14.57 17.18 -11.27
N PRO A 2 -13.53 17.99 -11.49
CA PRO A 2 -12.78 18.58 -10.39
C PRO A 2 -13.66 19.62 -9.67
N ILE A 3 -13.76 19.53 -8.34
CA ILE A 3 -14.60 20.43 -7.53
C ILE A 3 -13.80 21.53 -6.84
N ALA A 4 -12.48 21.37 -6.72
CA ALA A 4 -11.59 22.35 -6.13
C ALA A 4 -10.15 22.16 -6.58
N TRP A 5 -9.40 23.25 -6.65
CA TRP A 5 -7.97 23.26 -7.00
C TRP A 5 -7.26 24.42 -6.31
N TRP A 6 -6.07 24.16 -5.78
CA TRP A 6 -5.25 25.18 -5.13
C TRP A 6 -3.78 25.00 -5.48
N PRO A 7 -3.14 26.00 -6.10
CA PRO A 7 -1.71 25.96 -6.36
C PRO A 7 -0.96 26.18 -5.05
N THR A 8 -0.22 25.17 -4.60
CA THR A 8 0.57 25.22 -3.36
C THR A 8 1.92 24.54 -3.53
N LYS A 9 2.95 25.01 -2.83
CA LYS A 9 4.28 24.36 -2.80
C LYS A 9 4.35 23.27 -1.74
N VAL A 10 3.90 23.59 -0.53
CA VAL A 10 3.75 22.65 0.59
C VAL A 10 2.51 23.09 1.36
N THR A 11 1.65 22.14 1.73
CA THR A 11 0.43 22.43 2.50
C THR A 11 0.44 21.61 3.78
N PRO A 12 0.33 22.24 4.97
CA PRO A 12 0.28 21.51 6.23
C PRO A 12 -1.05 20.74 6.37
N ALA A 13 -1.03 19.66 7.14
CA ALA A 13 -2.19 18.79 7.34
C ALA A 13 -3.42 19.52 7.88
N SER A 14 -3.23 20.49 8.77
CA SER A 14 -4.31 21.33 9.32
C SER A 14 -5.02 22.14 8.25
N ARG A 15 -4.26 22.68 7.28
CA ARG A 15 -4.83 23.43 6.17
C ARG A 15 -5.61 22.53 5.21
N ILE A 16 -5.12 21.32 4.95
CA ILE A 16 -5.86 20.30 4.19
C ILE A 16 -7.17 19.95 4.90
N ALA A 17 -7.15 19.73 6.22
CA ALA A 17 -8.34 19.44 7.01
C ALA A 17 -9.39 20.56 6.92
N LEU A 18 -8.97 21.82 7.06
CA LEU A 18 -9.88 22.97 6.93
C LEU A 18 -10.48 23.07 5.52
N MET A 19 -9.69 22.83 4.48
CA MET A 19 -10.15 22.87 3.09
C MET A 19 -11.12 21.71 2.80
N PHE A 20 -10.83 20.52 3.31
CA PHE A 20 -11.71 19.36 3.23
C PHE A 20 -13.09 19.66 3.84
N TRP A 21 -13.15 20.20 5.07
CA TRP A 21 -14.42 20.55 5.70
C TRP A 21 -15.20 21.64 4.96
N LYS A 22 -14.51 22.62 4.36
CA LYS A 22 -15.13 23.61 3.48
C LYS A 22 -15.79 22.97 2.26
N ILE A 23 -15.13 21.98 1.64
CA ILE A 23 -15.70 21.22 0.53
C ILE A 23 -16.92 20.42 0.99
N VAL A 24 -16.81 19.67 2.10
CA VAL A 24 -17.93 18.90 2.67
C VAL A 24 -19.15 19.80 2.90
N CYS A 25 -18.95 20.96 3.54
CA CYS A 25 -19.99 21.96 3.75
C CYS A 25 -20.65 22.43 2.44
N ALA A 26 -19.85 22.76 1.42
CA ALA A 26 -20.36 23.20 0.13
C ALA A 26 -21.13 22.11 -0.62
N CYS A 27 -20.69 20.85 -0.51
CA CYS A 27 -21.37 19.70 -1.09
C CYS A 27 -22.71 19.42 -0.38
N GLU A 28 -22.73 19.37 0.95
CA GLU A 28 -23.94 19.09 1.73
C GLU A 28 -25.03 20.16 1.47
N LYS A 29 -24.66 21.44 1.36
CA LYS A 29 -25.60 22.52 1.00
C LYS A 29 -26.27 22.34 -0.37
N LYS A 30 -25.65 21.56 -1.27
CA LYS A 30 -26.18 21.24 -2.60
C LYS A 30 -26.79 19.84 -2.65
N ASN A 31 -27.04 19.22 -1.50
CA ASN A 31 -27.53 17.85 -1.38
C ASN A 31 -26.59 16.82 -2.05
N VAL A 32 -25.28 17.09 -2.07
CA VAL A 32 -24.24 16.17 -2.52
C VAL A 32 -23.50 15.64 -1.29
N HIS A 33 -23.52 14.33 -1.12
CA HIS A 33 -23.01 13.70 0.09
C HIS A 33 -21.65 13.06 -0.13
N ILE A 34 -20.68 13.44 0.70
CA ILE A 34 -19.34 12.86 0.66
C ILE A 34 -19.32 11.67 1.61
N ASN A 35 -19.19 10.46 1.07
CA ASN A 35 -19.13 9.24 1.87
C ASN A 35 -17.70 8.83 2.23
N CYS A 36 -16.71 9.19 1.41
CA CYS A 36 -15.33 8.73 1.58
C CYS A 36 -14.34 9.79 1.06
N VAL A 37 -13.18 9.86 1.71
CA VAL A 37 -11.99 10.56 1.21
C VAL A 37 -10.86 9.55 1.01
N ILE A 38 -10.23 9.62 -0.16
CA ILE A 38 -9.11 8.76 -0.53
C ILE A 38 -7.87 9.63 -0.70
N ALA A 39 -6.77 9.27 -0.03
CA ALA A 39 -5.49 9.96 -0.13
C ALA A 39 -4.34 8.96 -0.24
N ASP A 40 -3.19 9.40 -0.76
CA ASP A 40 -1.99 8.57 -0.75
C ASP A 40 -1.42 8.39 0.68
N GLY A 41 -0.42 7.52 0.82
CA GLY A 41 0.23 7.25 2.09
C GLY A 41 1.22 8.31 2.57
N TYR A 42 1.24 9.51 1.99
CA TYR A 42 2.20 10.55 2.38
C TYR A 42 2.00 10.99 3.84
N SER A 43 3.09 11.38 4.52
CA SER A 43 3.07 11.67 5.95
C SER A 43 2.10 12.80 6.32
N ILE A 44 1.96 13.80 5.45
CA ILE A 44 1.01 14.91 5.65
C ILE A 44 -0.44 14.41 5.54
N ASN A 45 -0.74 13.52 4.58
CA ASN A 45 -2.08 12.97 4.40
C ASN A 45 -2.51 12.08 5.57
N ARG A 46 -1.57 11.29 6.11
CA ARG A 46 -1.80 10.53 7.35
C ARG A 46 -2.09 11.44 8.55
N LYS A 47 -1.36 12.55 8.69
CA LYS A 47 -1.64 13.56 9.72
C LYS A 47 -3.01 14.23 9.48
N PHE A 48 -3.38 14.49 8.24
CA PHE A 48 -4.70 15.01 7.89
C PHE A 48 -5.82 14.05 8.34
N PHE A 49 -5.71 12.75 8.05
CA PHE A 49 -6.66 11.73 8.52
C PHE A 49 -6.81 11.72 10.05
N HIS A 50 -5.69 11.83 10.78
CA HIS A 50 -5.75 11.94 12.24
C HIS A 50 -6.45 13.20 12.73
N LEU A 51 -6.27 14.33 12.05
CA LEU A 51 -6.94 15.59 12.41
C LEU A 51 -8.45 15.54 12.16
N VAL A 52 -8.90 14.88 11.08
CA VAL A 52 -10.33 14.81 10.76
C VAL A 52 -11.07 13.68 11.47
N SER A 53 -10.38 12.61 11.88
CA SER A 53 -11.02 11.50 12.58
C SER A 53 -11.49 11.88 13.99
N LEU A 54 -10.89 12.91 14.59
CA LEU A 54 -11.11 13.34 15.97
C LEU A 54 -10.95 12.19 16.99
N ARG A 55 -10.25 11.12 16.59
CA ARG A 55 -10.04 9.90 17.37
C ARG A 55 -8.57 9.51 17.31
N LYS A 56 -8.06 8.97 18.42
CA LYS A 56 -6.77 8.27 18.41
C LYS A 56 -6.98 6.91 17.74
N PHE A 57 -6.29 6.68 16.64
CA PHE A 57 -6.19 5.35 16.06
C PHE A 57 -5.24 4.53 16.94
N SER A 58 -5.75 3.47 17.54
CA SER A 58 -4.93 2.44 18.17
C SER A 58 -4.94 1.20 17.28
N LEU A 59 -3.79 0.56 17.14
CA LEU A 59 -3.67 -0.72 16.43
C LEU A 59 -4.19 -1.89 17.28
N ASP A 60 -4.39 -1.68 18.58
CA ASP A 60 -4.81 -2.72 19.53
C ASP A 60 -6.33 -2.89 19.62
N ASN A 61 -7.10 -2.04 18.93
CA ASN A 61 -8.56 -2.14 18.86
C ASN A 61 -8.95 -2.62 17.46
N ASP A 62 -9.27 -3.91 17.34
CA ASP A 62 -9.73 -4.54 16.08
C ASP A 62 -11.03 -3.90 15.53
N ASP A 63 -11.81 -3.20 16.37
CA ASP A 63 -13.06 -2.54 15.98
C ASP A 63 -12.90 -1.07 15.51
N CYS A 64 -11.67 -0.57 15.32
CA CYS A 64 -11.45 0.81 14.90
C CYS A 64 -11.77 1.03 13.41
N VAL A 65 -13.04 1.34 13.09
CA VAL A 65 -13.41 1.82 11.75
C VAL A 65 -12.78 3.20 11.50
N TYR A 66 -11.99 3.32 10.44
CA TYR A 66 -11.32 4.57 10.03
C TYR A 66 -12.33 5.55 9.42
N THR A 67 -12.95 6.36 10.29
CA THR A 67 -13.93 7.37 9.88
C THR A 67 -13.68 8.74 10.51
N ALA A 68 -14.24 9.77 9.87
CA ALA A 68 -14.43 11.09 10.42
C ALA A 68 -15.94 11.35 10.66
N PRO A 69 -16.31 11.96 11.79
CA PRO A 69 -17.71 12.31 12.05
C PRO A 69 -18.18 13.39 11.07
N ASN A 70 -19.35 13.23 10.47
CA ASN A 70 -19.92 14.23 9.58
C ASN A 70 -20.73 15.27 10.39
N PRO A 71 -20.36 16.57 10.35
CA PRO A 71 -21.08 17.62 11.06
C PRO A 71 -22.54 17.79 10.64
N TYR A 72 -22.89 17.37 9.43
CA TYR A 72 -24.22 17.56 8.83
C TYR A 72 -25.15 16.36 9.03
N SER A 73 -24.63 15.22 9.50
CA SER A 73 -25.45 14.02 9.72
C SER A 73 -24.74 13.02 10.62
N ALA A 74 -25.33 12.74 11.79
CA ALA A 74 -24.79 11.79 12.75
C ALA A 74 -24.70 10.35 12.20
N ASN A 75 -25.59 9.98 11.27
CA ASN A 75 -25.68 8.62 10.72
C ASN A 75 -24.78 8.39 9.50
N ARG A 76 -24.07 9.41 9.02
CA ARG A 76 -23.29 9.35 7.77
C ARG A 76 -21.85 9.74 8.00
N ALA A 77 -21.10 8.88 8.67
CA ALA A 77 -19.67 9.08 8.85
C ALA A 77 -18.94 9.05 7.50
N ILE A 78 -17.83 9.79 7.41
CA ILE A 78 -16.99 9.83 6.22
C ILE A 78 -15.86 8.82 6.39
N PHE A 79 -15.75 7.86 5.47
CA PHE A 79 -14.68 6.87 5.48
C PHE A 79 -13.34 7.50 5.07
N LEU A 80 -12.28 7.14 5.79
CA LEU A 80 -10.91 7.60 5.54
C LEU A 80 -10.11 6.46 4.93
N CYS A 81 -9.82 6.54 3.63
CA CYS A 81 -9.19 5.46 2.89
C CYS A 81 -7.81 5.86 2.36
N LEU A 82 -6.83 5.00 2.55
CA LEU A 82 -5.55 5.13 1.83
C LEU A 82 -5.70 4.51 0.44
N ASP A 83 -5.07 5.11 -0.58
CA ASP A 83 -5.10 4.55 -1.94
C ASP A 83 -4.46 3.15 -1.95
N PRO A 84 -5.24 2.09 -2.27
CA PRO A 84 -4.74 0.72 -2.34
C PRO A 84 -3.57 0.56 -3.33
N SER A 85 -3.56 1.33 -4.42
CA SER A 85 -2.50 1.27 -5.43
C SER A 85 -1.15 1.68 -4.85
N HIS A 86 -1.13 2.70 -3.98
CA HIS A 86 0.06 3.14 -3.27
C HIS A 86 0.48 2.17 -2.18
N LEU A 87 -0.48 1.53 -1.49
CA LEU A 87 -0.18 0.50 -0.49
C LEU A 87 0.53 -0.70 -1.11
N ILE A 88 0.03 -1.24 -2.22
CA ILE A 88 0.67 -2.38 -2.93
C ILE A 88 2.10 -2.04 -3.34
N LYS A 89 2.33 -0.82 -3.89
CA LYS A 89 3.69 -0.35 -4.23
C LYS A 89 4.58 -0.26 -2.99
N THR A 90 4.05 0.22 -1.87
CA THR A 90 4.79 0.38 -0.61
C THR A 90 5.18 -0.97 -0.02
N ILE A 91 4.27 -1.96 -0.03
CA ILE A 91 4.54 -3.33 0.39
C ILE A 91 5.66 -3.91 -0.46
N ARG A 92 5.54 -3.85 -1.80
CA ARG A 92 6.58 -4.36 -2.70
C ARG A 92 7.92 -3.66 -2.50
N ASN A 93 7.94 -2.33 -2.35
CA ASN A 93 9.20 -1.59 -2.15
C ASN A 93 9.87 -1.93 -0.81
N SER A 94 9.07 -2.16 0.24
CA SER A 94 9.57 -2.62 1.54
C SER A 94 10.10 -4.04 1.46
N PHE A 95 9.40 -4.91 0.72
CA PHE A 95 9.85 -6.27 0.43
C PHE A 95 11.15 -6.28 -0.38
N TYR A 96 11.28 -5.45 -1.41
CA TYR A 96 12.54 -5.30 -2.15
C TYR A 96 13.70 -4.80 -1.27
N ALA A 97 13.40 -3.90 -0.33
CA ALA A 97 14.38 -3.41 0.63
C ALA A 97 14.79 -4.45 1.69
N SER A 98 14.15 -5.62 1.73
CA SER A 98 14.53 -6.75 2.60
C SER A 98 15.70 -7.60 2.10
N ARG A 99 16.21 -7.30 0.90
CA ARG A 99 17.39 -7.96 0.31
C ARG A 99 18.66 -7.79 1.15
N PRO A 100 19.75 -8.56 0.92
CA PRO A 100 21.00 -8.40 1.64
C PRO A 100 21.57 -7.02 1.34
N GLY A 101 22.02 -6.32 2.39
CA GLY A 101 22.45 -4.91 2.28
C GLY A 101 21.30 -3.93 2.02
N GLY A 102 20.05 -4.38 2.13
CA GLY A 102 18.86 -3.53 2.09
C GLY A 102 18.63 -2.78 3.40
N SER A 103 17.63 -1.89 3.39
CA SER A 103 17.32 -1.00 4.52
C SER A 103 16.13 -1.46 5.37
N ARG A 104 15.59 -2.66 5.09
CA ARG A 104 14.46 -3.24 5.81
C ARG A 104 14.77 -4.68 6.16
N TYR A 105 14.16 -5.16 7.23
CA TYR A 105 14.16 -6.56 7.61
C TYR A 105 12.72 -6.92 7.95
N LEU A 106 12.21 -7.99 7.34
CA LEU A 106 10.83 -8.43 7.49
C LEU A 106 10.86 -9.81 8.13
N ASN A 107 10.36 -9.90 9.36
CA ASN A 107 10.22 -11.14 10.11
C ASN A 107 8.94 -11.05 10.91
N MET A 108 7.99 -11.97 10.67
CA MET A 108 6.68 -11.94 11.31
C MET A 108 6.48 -13.01 12.38
N LEU A 109 7.30 -14.06 12.40
CA LEU A 109 7.07 -15.26 13.22
C LEU A 109 8.29 -15.67 14.05
N GLY A 110 9.27 -14.78 14.20
CA GLY A 110 10.50 -15.05 14.93
C GLY A 110 11.57 -15.75 14.08
N PRO A 111 12.65 -16.25 14.70
CA PRO A 111 13.81 -16.79 14.00
C PRO A 111 13.46 -17.81 12.92
N GLY A 112 14.13 -17.73 11.77
CA GLY A 112 13.94 -18.65 10.64
C GLY A 112 12.72 -18.36 9.74
N HIS A 113 11.96 -17.29 10.01
CA HIS A 113 10.79 -16.87 9.24
C HIS A 113 11.03 -15.56 8.49
N ASP A 114 12.25 -15.38 7.99
CA ASP A 114 12.66 -14.17 7.29
C ASP A 114 11.96 -14.07 5.93
N ILE A 115 11.29 -12.95 5.70
CA ILE A 115 10.63 -12.64 4.42
C ILE A 115 11.62 -11.82 3.59
N LEU A 116 12.46 -12.53 2.85
CA LEU A 116 13.55 -11.95 2.05
C LEU A 116 13.19 -11.86 0.56
N TRP A 117 13.64 -10.79 -0.09
CA TRP A 117 13.46 -10.57 -1.52
C TRP A 117 14.09 -11.67 -2.39
N GLU A 118 15.11 -12.33 -1.86
CA GLU A 118 15.92 -13.36 -2.49
C GLU A 118 15.08 -14.58 -2.86
N HIS A 119 13.99 -14.82 -2.15
CA HIS A 119 13.04 -15.86 -2.52
C HIS A 119 12.45 -15.61 -3.91
N VAL A 120 12.09 -14.36 -4.20
CA VAL A 120 11.55 -13.95 -5.52
C VAL A 120 12.67 -13.90 -6.56
N ALA A 121 13.86 -13.39 -6.19
CA ALA A 121 14.99 -13.33 -7.11
C ALA A 121 15.46 -14.72 -7.56
N LYS A 122 15.58 -15.69 -6.63
CA LYS A 122 15.94 -17.08 -6.94
C LYS A 122 14.88 -17.77 -7.80
N LEU A 123 13.60 -17.54 -7.51
CA LEU A 123 12.51 -18.04 -8.35
C LEU A 123 12.65 -17.53 -9.78
N TYR A 124 12.87 -16.22 -9.96
CA TYR A 124 13.06 -15.63 -11.28
C TYR A 124 14.26 -16.22 -12.03
N GLU A 125 15.43 -16.37 -11.39
CA GLU A 125 16.61 -16.94 -12.06
C GLU A 125 16.39 -18.41 -12.45
N MET A 126 15.68 -19.18 -11.62
CA MET A 126 15.31 -20.55 -11.95
C MET A 126 14.37 -20.60 -13.16
N GLU A 127 13.29 -19.81 -13.17
CA GLU A 127 12.35 -19.77 -14.31
C GLU A 127 13.03 -19.28 -15.59
N LYS A 128 13.97 -18.33 -15.47
CA LYS A 128 14.78 -17.84 -16.58
C LYS A 128 15.70 -18.92 -17.15
N SER A 129 16.26 -19.80 -16.32
CA SER A 129 17.07 -20.94 -16.78
C SER A 129 16.25 -22.07 -17.41
N MET A 130 14.93 -22.12 -17.17
CA MET A 130 14.01 -23.11 -17.73
C MET A 130 12.74 -22.45 -18.31
N PRO A 131 12.85 -21.65 -19.39
CA PRO A 131 11.74 -20.83 -19.89
C PRO A 131 10.43 -21.58 -20.18
N PRO A 132 10.43 -22.82 -20.72
CA PRO A 132 9.19 -23.56 -20.97
C PRO A 132 8.38 -23.89 -19.70
N THR A 133 9.01 -23.81 -18.52
CA THR A 133 8.41 -24.12 -17.22
C THR A 133 8.05 -22.89 -16.40
N SER A 134 8.22 -21.68 -16.96
CA SER A 134 7.88 -20.43 -16.28
C SER A 134 6.37 -20.35 -16.02
N ILE A 135 6.00 -20.23 -14.76
CA ILE A 135 4.61 -20.16 -14.30
C ILE A 135 4.23 -18.75 -13.81
N THR A 136 5.23 -17.90 -13.54
CA THR A 136 5.00 -16.51 -13.12
C THR A 136 5.14 -15.51 -14.26
N LYS A 137 4.70 -14.26 -14.00
CA LYS A 137 4.87 -13.11 -14.92
C LYS A 137 6.14 -12.32 -14.63
N LEU A 138 7.05 -12.86 -13.82
CA LEU A 138 8.25 -12.15 -13.42
C LEU A 138 9.17 -11.92 -14.61
N THR A 139 9.77 -10.74 -14.62
CA THR A 139 10.71 -10.28 -15.65
C THR A 139 11.85 -9.56 -14.97
N SER A 140 12.92 -9.23 -15.70
CA SER A 140 14.05 -8.47 -15.17
C SER A 140 13.61 -7.16 -14.50
N ASN A 141 12.59 -6.48 -15.04
CA ASN A 141 12.04 -5.24 -14.48
C ASN A 141 11.33 -5.42 -13.13
N HIS A 142 10.91 -6.64 -12.80
CA HIS A 142 10.36 -6.95 -11.47
C HIS A 142 11.47 -7.10 -10.43
N ILE A 143 12.63 -7.59 -10.84
CA ILE A 143 13.77 -7.90 -9.96
C ILE A 143 14.70 -6.68 -9.82
N GLN A 144 15.00 -5.99 -10.90
CA GLN A 144 15.91 -4.85 -10.94
C GLN A 144 15.12 -3.55 -10.93
N LEU A 145 14.82 -3.05 -9.72
CA LEU A 145 13.93 -1.90 -9.59
C LEU A 145 14.63 -0.55 -9.83
N THR A 146 14.35 0.05 -10.99
CA THR A 146 14.61 1.47 -11.28
C THR A 146 13.59 2.41 -10.61
N PRO A 147 13.86 3.73 -10.48
CA PRO A 147 12.89 4.70 -9.97
C PRO A 147 11.52 4.64 -10.67
N PHE A 148 11.50 4.44 -11.99
CA PHE A 148 10.26 4.31 -12.76
C PHE A 148 9.51 3.02 -12.40
N SER A 149 10.20 1.88 -12.34
CA SER A 149 9.58 0.59 -11.97
C SER A 149 9.08 0.54 -10.52
N LYS A 150 9.66 1.34 -9.61
CA LYS A 150 9.17 1.50 -8.22
C LYS A 150 7.77 2.13 -8.15
N MET A 151 7.39 2.89 -9.18
CA MET A 151 6.09 3.55 -9.26
C MET A 151 5.05 2.76 -10.07
N ASN A 152 5.46 1.68 -10.74
CA ASN A 152 4.57 0.86 -11.56
C ASN A 152 3.75 -0.12 -10.69
N VAL A 153 2.43 0.13 -10.61
CA VAL A 153 1.49 -0.69 -9.83
C VAL A 153 1.36 -2.11 -10.40
N LYS A 154 1.44 -2.28 -11.72
CA LYS A 154 1.31 -3.59 -12.37
C LYS A 154 2.45 -4.51 -11.95
N LEU A 155 3.69 -4.02 -12.02
CA LEU A 155 4.86 -4.80 -11.58
C LEU A 155 4.76 -5.18 -10.09
N ALA A 156 4.27 -4.26 -9.25
CA ALA A 156 4.07 -4.54 -7.84
C ALA A 156 3.00 -5.62 -7.60
N LYS A 157 1.89 -5.58 -8.33
CA LYS A 157 0.82 -6.58 -8.28
C LYS A 157 1.31 -7.96 -8.76
N ASP A 158 2.06 -8.01 -9.84
CA ASP A 158 2.56 -9.26 -10.41
C ASP A 158 3.52 -9.96 -9.42
N VAL A 159 4.41 -9.21 -8.75
CA VAL A 159 5.30 -9.72 -7.68
C VAL A 159 4.51 -10.26 -6.48
N LEU A 160 3.47 -9.54 -6.04
CA LEU A 160 2.67 -9.91 -4.87
C LEU A 160 1.48 -10.82 -5.22
N SER A 161 1.54 -11.51 -6.37
CA SER A 161 0.44 -12.35 -6.84
C SER A 161 0.45 -13.73 -6.19
N HIS A 162 -0.73 -14.35 -6.13
CA HIS A 162 -0.91 -15.71 -5.63
C HIS A 162 0.00 -16.73 -6.33
N LYS A 163 0.14 -16.63 -7.66
CA LYS A 163 0.99 -17.51 -8.45
C LYS A 163 2.46 -17.46 -8.02
N VAL A 164 2.99 -16.27 -7.72
CA VAL A 164 4.35 -16.13 -7.21
C VAL A 164 4.47 -16.77 -5.84
N ALA A 165 3.50 -16.57 -4.95
CA ALA A 165 3.50 -17.20 -3.62
C ALA A 165 3.47 -18.74 -3.69
N GLU A 166 2.64 -19.31 -4.57
CA GLU A 166 2.59 -20.75 -4.81
C GLU A 166 3.91 -21.28 -5.38
N ALA A 167 4.48 -20.58 -6.36
CA ALA A 167 5.75 -20.94 -7.00
C ALA A 167 6.91 -20.93 -5.99
N VAL A 168 7.02 -19.90 -5.15
CA VAL A 168 8.00 -19.83 -4.06
C VAL A 168 7.79 -20.98 -3.08
N SER A 169 6.54 -21.25 -2.69
CA SER A 169 6.21 -22.34 -1.75
C SER A 169 6.58 -23.72 -2.32
N ALA A 170 6.30 -23.96 -3.60
CA ALA A 170 6.68 -25.19 -4.29
C ALA A 170 8.20 -25.36 -4.37
N TYR A 171 8.92 -24.27 -4.65
CA TYR A 171 10.39 -24.25 -4.67
C TYR A 171 10.98 -24.64 -3.30
N VAL A 172 10.49 -24.03 -2.22
CA VAL A 172 10.96 -24.34 -0.85
C VAL A 172 10.67 -25.79 -0.47
N ARG A 173 9.48 -26.32 -0.81
CA ARG A 173 9.13 -27.72 -0.55
C ARG A 173 10.03 -28.69 -1.31
N ARG A 174 10.40 -28.36 -2.56
CA ARG A 174 11.29 -29.20 -3.37
C ARG A 174 12.68 -29.26 -2.75
N TRP A 175 13.23 -28.13 -2.31
CA TRP A 175 14.56 -28.08 -1.66
C TRP A 175 14.63 -28.91 -0.37
N ARG A 176 13.60 -28.87 0.48
CA ARG A 176 13.54 -29.68 1.71
C ARG A 176 13.52 -31.20 1.48
N ARG A 177 13.29 -31.68 0.26
CA ARG A 177 13.34 -33.12 -0.07
C ARG A 177 14.73 -33.62 -0.46
N TYR A 178 15.67 -32.71 -0.71
CA TYR A 178 17.04 -33.03 -1.13
C TYR A 178 18.10 -32.70 -0.06
N CYS A 179 17.65 -32.33 1.15
CA CYS A 179 18.46 -32.15 2.35
C CYS A 179 17.93 -33.10 3.43
#